data_AF-A0A832APR3-F1
#
_entry.id   AF-A0A832APR3-F1
#
_cell.length_a   1.000
_cell.length_b   1.000
_cell.length_c   1.000
_cell.angle_alpha   90.00
_cell.angle_beta   90.00
_cell.angle_gamma   90.00
#
_symmetry.space_group_name_H-M   'P 1'
#
loop_
_entity.id
_entity.type
_entity.pdbx_description
1 polymer ?
#
loop_
_entity_poly.entity_id
_entity_poly.type
_entity_poly.pdbx_seq_one_letter_code
_entity_poly.pdbx_strand_id
1 'polypeptide(L)' 'MDDLTHLDRSGDARMVAVGHKPETERTATARGSVLLSPATIELLKAGNVPKG' A
#
# COMPACT_ATOMS: atom_id res chain seq x y z
N MET A 1 17.00 16.39 -11.00
CA MET A 1 16.65 14.97 -10.78
C MET A 1 16.58 14.81 -9.28
N ASP A 2 15.41 14.52 -8.75
CA ASP A 2 15.22 14.40 -7.30
C ASP A 2 15.94 13.15 -6.80
N ASP A 3 16.77 13.31 -5.77
CA ASP A 3 17.52 12.20 -5.16
C ASP A 3 16.56 11.21 -4.49
N LEU A 4 16.73 9.91 -4.80
CA LEU A 4 15.96 8.84 -4.19
C LEU A 4 16.37 8.68 -2.73
N THR A 5 15.46 8.94 -1.79
CA THR A 5 15.80 8.95 -0.36
C THR A 5 15.99 7.54 0.23
N HIS A 6 15.25 6.55 -0.29
CA HIS A 6 15.22 5.17 0.21
C HIS A 6 16.29 4.26 -0.44
N LEU A 7 17.14 4.81 -1.31
CA LEU A 7 18.25 4.10 -1.93
C LEU A 7 19.56 4.81 -1.59
N ASP A 8 20.64 4.05 -1.48
CA ASP A 8 21.99 4.62 -1.39
C ASP A 8 22.59 4.92 -2.77
N ARG A 9 23.86 5.34 -2.79
CA ARG A 9 24.56 5.70 -4.04
C ARG A 9 24.89 4.49 -4.92
N SER A 10 24.90 3.29 -4.35
CA SER A 10 25.08 2.03 -5.07
C SER A 10 23.74 1.49 -5.60
N GLY A 11 22.61 2.06 -5.16
CA GLY A 11 21.26 1.62 -5.50
C GLY A 11 20.67 0.62 -4.51
N ASP A 12 21.36 0.37 -3.38
CA ASP A 12 20.89 -0.55 -2.36
C ASP A 12 19.84 0.11 -1.47
N ALA A 13 18.86 -0.68 -1.02
CA ALA A 13 17.78 -0.19 -0.16
C ALA A 13 18.32 0.23 1.21
N ARG A 14 17.90 1.41 1.68
CA ARG A 14 18.22 1.92 3.02
C ARG A 14 17.00 2.56 3.67
N MET A 15 16.94 2.48 5.00
CA MET A 15 15.96 3.24 5.78
C MET A 15 16.44 4.68 5.98
N VAL A 16 15.56 5.65 5.75
CA VAL A 16 15.87 7.07 5.97
C VAL A 16 15.85 7.38 7.47
N ALA A 17 16.92 7.98 7.99
CA ALA A 17 16.95 8.45 9.37
C ALA A 17 15.98 9.63 9.55
N VAL A 18 14.91 9.42 10.32
CA VAL A 18 13.87 10.44 10.59
C VAL A 18 13.80 10.89 12.05
N GLY A 19 14.62 10.34 12.95
CA GLY A 19 14.54 10.62 14.39
C GLY A 19 14.83 12.06 14.82
N HIS A 20 15.41 12.88 13.93
CA HIS A 20 15.61 14.31 14.17
C HIS A 20 14.39 15.17 13.78
N LYS A 21 13.37 14.58 13.13
CA LYS A 21 12.20 15.31 12.67
C LYS A 21 11.24 15.52 13.85
N PRO A 22 10.67 16.72 14.01
CA PRO A 22 9.68 16.98 15.05
C PRO A 22 8.42 16.15 14.81
N GLU A 23 7.78 15.73 15.88
CA GLU A 23 6.50 15.04 15.83
C GLU A 23 5.39 16.00 15.34
N THR A 24 4.52 15.49 14.48
CA THR A 24 3.37 16.22 13.92
C THR A 24 2.25 15.23 13.68
N GLU A 25 1.00 15.62 13.88
CA GLU A 25 -0.14 14.77 13.50
C GLU A 25 -0.18 14.60 11.97
N ARG A 26 -0.23 13.34 11.53
CA ARG A 26 -0.28 12.98 10.10
C ARG A 26 -1.27 11.86 9.91
N THR A 27 -2.11 11.99 8.89
CA THR A 27 -3.04 10.94 8.45
C THR A 27 -2.90 10.73 6.95
N ALA A 28 -3.17 9.51 6.50
CA ALA A 28 -3.19 9.15 5.09
C ALA A 28 -4.29 8.11 4.85
N THR A 29 -5.04 8.28 3.76
CA THR A 29 -6.08 7.34 3.33
C THR A 29 -5.71 6.80 1.95
N ALA A 30 -5.71 5.47 1.81
CA ALA A 30 -5.48 4.79 0.53
C ALA A 30 -6.73 3.99 0.13
N ARG A 31 -6.91 3.78 -1.18
CA ARG A 31 -7.94 2.92 -1.76
C ARG A 31 -7.33 1.98 -2.78
N GLY A 32 -7.86 0.77 -2.88
CA GLY A 32 -7.59 -0.18 -3.95
C GLY A 32 -8.89 -0.70 -4.57
N SER A 33 -8.76 -1.36 -5.72
CA SER A 33 -9.85 -2.10 -6.36
C SER A 33 -9.33 -3.42 -6.92
N VAL A 34 -10.22 -4.40 -7.00
CA VAL A 34 -9.95 -5.70 -7.64
C VAL A 34 -11.01 -5.89 -8.72
N LEU A 35 -10.57 -6.07 -9.96
CA LEU A 35 -11.48 -6.40 -11.06
C LEU A 35 -11.80 -7.89 -10.99
N LEU A 36 -13.09 -8.21 -11.00
CA LEU A 36 -13.61 -9.57 -10.90
C LEU A 36 -14.58 -9.84 -12.05
N SER A 37 -14.79 -11.12 -12.34
CA SER A 37 -15.86 -11.54 -13.25
C SER A 37 -17.24 -11.27 -12.64
N PRO A 38 -18.28 -11.06 -13.46
CA PRO A 38 -19.65 -10.94 -12.95
C PRO A 38 -20.08 -12.15 -12.11
N ALA A 39 -19.71 -13.37 -12.52
CA ALA A 39 -20.04 -14.60 -11.78
C ALA A 39 -19.42 -14.61 -10.37
N THR A 40 -18.19 -14.11 -10.22
CA THR A 40 -17.53 -14.01 -8.91
C THR A 40 -18.25 -13.02 -7.99
N ILE A 41 -18.72 -11.90 -8.53
CA ILE A 41 -19.48 -10.90 -7.75
C ILE A 41 -20.79 -11.50 -7.22
N GLU A 42 -21.50 -12.27 -8.04
CA GLU A 42 -22.74 -12.91 -7.61
C GLU A 42 -22.50 -13.98 -6.52
N LEU A 43 -21.42 -14.77 -6.64
CA LEU A 43 -21.03 -15.72 -5.59
C LEU A 43 -20.69 -15.02 -4.27
N LEU A 44 -19.94 -13.90 -4.33
CA LEU A 44 -19.59 -13.11 -3.14
C LEU A 44 -20.83 -12.53 -2.47
N LYS A 45 -21.77 -11.95 -3.23
CA LYS A 45 -23.03 -11.41 -2.68
C LYS A 45 -23.90 -12.49 -2.05
N ALA A 46 -23.89 -13.71 -2.61
CA ALA A 46 -24.65 -14.83 -2.09
C ALA A 46 -24.02 -15.50 -0.85
N GLY A 47 -22.81 -15.09 -0.44
CA GLY A 47 -22.07 -15.73 0.66
C GLY A 47 -21.63 -17.17 0.34
N ASN A 48 -21.63 -17.55 -0.94
CA ASN A 48 -21.38 -18.91 -1.40
C ASN A 48 -19.94 -19.07 -1.92
N VAL A 49 -18.98 -18.50 -1.18
CA VAL A 49 -17.56 -18.68 -1.46
C VAL A 49 -16.91 -19.63 -0.43
N PRO A 50 -15.94 -20.47 -0.82
CA PRO A 50 -15.36 -21.47 0.08
C PRO A 50 -14.68 -20.91 1.33
N LYS A 51 -14.39 -19.60 1.35
CA LYS A 51 -13.66 -18.93 2.43
C LYS A 51 -14.47 -17.84 3.15
N GLY A 52 -15.78 -17.76 2.91
CA GLY A 52 -16.66 -16.72 3.43
C GLY A 52 -16.66 -15.44 2.60
#